data_AF-A0A4Y2UF92-F1
#
_entry.id   AF-A0A4Y2UF92-F1
#
_cell.length_a   1.000
_cell.length_b   1.000
_cell.length_c   1.000
_cell.angle_alpha   90.00
_cell.angle_beta   90.00
_cell.angle_gamma   90.00
#
_symmetry.space_group_name_H-M   'P 1'
#
loop_
_entity.id
_entity.type
_entity.pdbx_description
1 polymer ?
#
loop_
_entity_poly.entity_id
_entity_poly.type
_entity_poly.pdbx_seq_one_letter_code
_entity_poly.pdbx_strand_id
1 'polypeptide(L)'
;MEIPQNLHVLLKSKILIFGIMSFHRSIGRPSAYGWKEALLEDIDADDLPAYLGGNRTDPDGNPRCETFMVRGQPIPKRYYMQKGRKKLALKSDVEKFTMMPFSKKEITFTVKEENSYLEWEFETKSSDIDFSVLFCGVSSKDVEPVELIPKQRIDTSYESQKGCLKCEKVGNYTIVFDNSYTWIHSKEVHYRAAINSPRNSKL
;
A
#
# COMPACT_ATOMS: atom_id res chain seq x y z
N MET A 1 -28.06 -9.69 -9.81
CA MET A 1 -26.72 -9.09 -9.70
C MET A 1 -26.94 -7.72 -9.06
N GLU A 2 -27.07 -7.71 -7.74
CA GLU A 2 -27.40 -6.50 -6.98
C GLU A 2 -26.12 -5.72 -6.71
N ILE A 3 -26.11 -4.45 -7.12
CA ILE A 3 -25.07 -3.52 -6.74
C ILE A 3 -25.20 -3.30 -5.22
N PRO A 4 -24.15 -3.54 -4.41
CA PRO A 4 -24.25 -3.35 -2.98
C PRO A 4 -24.62 -1.89 -2.68
N GLN A 5 -25.62 -1.67 -1.82
CA GLN A 5 -26.13 -0.35 -1.43
C GLN A 5 -25.02 0.64 -1.01
N ASN A 6 -23.89 0.12 -0.52
CA ASN A 6 -22.69 0.87 -0.14
C ASN A 6 -22.03 1.62 -1.32
N LEU A 7 -22.15 1.14 -2.56
CA LEU A 7 -21.56 1.79 -3.74
C LEU A 7 -22.32 3.06 -4.15
N HIS A 8 -23.64 3.06 -3.97
CA HIS A 8 -24.49 4.24 -4.20
C HIS A 8 -24.18 5.37 -3.19
N VAL A 9 -23.92 5.01 -1.93
CA VAL A 9 -23.52 5.96 -0.88
C VAL A 9 -22.14 6.55 -1.17
N LEU A 10 -21.18 5.72 -1.60
CA LEU A 10 -19.84 6.15 -2.00
C LEU A 10 -19.85 7.12 -3.19
N LEU A 11 -20.66 6.86 -4.21
CA LEU A 11 -20.81 7.74 -5.38
C LEU A 11 -21.41 9.10 -4.99
N LYS A 12 -22.46 9.12 -4.16
CA LYS A 12 -23.05 10.39 -3.68
C LYS A 12 -22.12 11.16 -2.74
N SER A 13 -21.34 10.48 -1.87
CA SER A 13 -20.35 11.15 -1.02
C SER A 13 -19.18 11.72 -1.83
N LYS A 14 -18.76 11.04 -2.91
CA LYS A 14 -17.76 11.57 -3.85
C LYS A 14 -18.25 12.80 -4.57
N ILE A 15 -19.52 12.84 -5.01
CA ILE A 15 -20.12 14.03 -5.62
C ILE A 15 -20.10 15.22 -4.66
N LEU A 16 -20.43 15.02 -3.38
CA LEU A 16 -20.38 16.08 -2.37
C LEU A 16 -18.95 16.54 -2.06
N ILE A 17 -17.98 15.62 -1.95
CA ILE A 17 -16.56 15.95 -1.74
C ILE A 17 -16.01 16.70 -2.96
N PHE A 18 -16.37 16.28 -4.18
CA PHE A 18 -16.00 16.98 -5.40
C PHE A 18 -16.68 18.35 -5.50
N GLY A 19 -17.92 18.51 -5.05
CA GLY A 19 -18.59 19.81 -4.94
C GLY A 19 -17.85 20.76 -3.99
N ILE A 20 -17.50 20.31 -2.78
CA ILE A 20 -16.72 21.09 -1.80
C ILE A 20 -15.31 21.42 -2.32
N MET A 21 -14.68 20.51 -3.08
CA MET A 21 -13.37 20.76 -3.71
C MET A 21 -13.48 21.71 -4.90
N SER A 22 -14.57 21.66 -5.66
CA SER A 22 -14.85 22.58 -6.76
C SER A 22 -15.14 24.00 -6.25
N PHE A 23 -15.79 24.11 -5.09
CA PHE A 23 -15.95 25.35 -4.33
C PHE A 23 -14.61 26.02 -4.01
N HIS A 24 -13.59 25.22 -3.69
CA HIS A 24 -12.23 25.71 -3.45
C HIS A 24 -11.49 26.18 -4.72
N ARG A 25 -11.95 25.77 -5.91
CA ARG A 25 -11.30 26.08 -7.20
C ARG A 25 -11.99 27.22 -7.96
N SER A 26 -13.28 27.41 -7.75
CA SER A 26 -14.09 28.39 -8.50
C SER A 26 -14.26 29.74 -7.78
N ILE A 27 -14.19 29.77 -6.44
CA ILE A 27 -14.47 30.99 -5.67
C ILE A 27 -13.22 31.37 -4.86
N GLY A 28 -12.69 32.57 -5.11
CA GLY A 28 -11.62 33.15 -4.30
C GLY A 28 -11.98 33.06 -2.82
N ARG A 29 -10.99 32.72 -1.98
CA ARG A 29 -11.13 32.44 -0.53
C ARG A 29 -12.42 33.03 0.06
N PRO A 30 -13.42 32.19 0.40
CA PRO A 30 -14.61 32.69 1.07
C PRO A 30 -14.19 33.48 2.30
N SER A 31 -14.73 34.69 2.45
CA SER A 31 -14.64 35.40 3.72
C SER A 31 -15.24 34.50 4.81
N ALA A 32 -14.90 34.71 6.08
CA ALA A 32 -15.46 33.91 7.19
C ALA A 32 -17.01 33.93 7.26
N TYR A 33 -17.64 34.80 6.47
CA TYR A 33 -19.08 35.01 6.35
C TYR A 33 -19.56 34.62 4.94
N GLY A 34 -20.78 34.09 4.83
CA GLY A 34 -21.43 33.83 3.53
C GLY A 34 -21.15 32.47 2.88
N TRP A 35 -20.37 31.59 3.52
CA TRP A 35 -19.96 30.32 2.89
C TRP A 35 -21.12 29.31 2.77
N LYS A 36 -22.16 29.42 3.59
CA LYS A 36 -23.33 28.54 3.53
C LYS A 36 -24.23 28.89 2.36
N GLU A 37 -24.43 30.18 2.16
CA GLU A 37 -25.22 30.76 1.08
C GLU A 37 -24.59 30.42 -0.28
N ALA A 38 -23.26 30.54 -0.37
CA ALA A 38 -22.53 30.16 -1.57
C ALA A 38 -22.61 28.66 -1.88
N LEU A 39 -22.73 27.76 -0.88
CA LEU A 39 -22.97 26.34 -1.16
C LEU A 39 -24.34 26.08 -1.79
N LEU A 40 -25.33 26.91 -1.49
CA LEU A 40 -26.69 26.82 -2.05
C LEU A 40 -26.78 27.34 -3.49
N GLU A 41 -25.74 28.05 -3.99
CA GLU A 41 -25.66 28.42 -5.40
C GLU A 41 -25.39 27.19 -6.30
N ASP A 42 -24.65 26.20 -5.76
CA ASP A 42 -24.24 25.00 -6.49
C ASP A 42 -25.04 23.73 -6.11
N ILE A 43 -25.64 23.69 -4.92
CA ILE A 43 -26.28 22.50 -4.34
C ILE A 43 -27.69 22.86 -3.86
N ASP A 44 -28.69 22.07 -4.25
CA ASP A 44 -30.06 22.24 -3.76
C ASP A 44 -30.13 22.13 -2.23
N ALA A 45 -30.93 23.00 -1.60
CA ALA A 45 -31.13 23.02 -0.16
C ALA A 45 -31.58 21.66 0.38
N ASP A 46 -32.44 20.93 -0.33
CA ASP A 46 -32.97 19.64 0.13
C ASP A 46 -31.94 18.50 -0.01
N ASP A 47 -30.87 18.71 -0.78
CA ASP A 47 -29.75 17.79 -0.89
C ASP A 47 -28.57 18.14 0.02
N LEU A 48 -28.51 19.36 0.53
CA LEU A 48 -27.46 19.85 1.44
C LEU A 48 -27.85 19.65 2.92
N PRO A 49 -27.00 19.00 3.75
CA PRO A 49 -27.24 18.89 5.19
C PRO A 49 -27.51 20.23 5.87
N ALA A 50 -28.46 20.26 6.79
CA ALA A 50 -28.83 21.48 7.51
C ALA A 50 -27.67 22.09 8.29
N TYR A 51 -26.74 21.28 8.80
CA TYR A 51 -25.50 21.77 9.41
C TYR A 51 -24.65 22.64 8.46
N LEU A 52 -24.69 22.37 7.15
CA LEU A 52 -23.98 23.10 6.10
C LEU A 52 -24.80 24.24 5.47
N GLY A 53 -26.06 24.44 5.88
CA GLY A 53 -26.90 25.55 5.40
C GLY A 53 -28.13 25.14 4.58
N GLY A 54 -28.35 23.85 4.30
CA GLY A 54 -29.55 23.36 3.61
C GLY A 54 -30.69 22.92 4.54
N ASN A 55 -31.56 22.05 4.03
CA ASN A 55 -32.74 21.50 4.71
C ASN A 55 -32.61 20.01 5.03
N ARG A 56 -31.61 19.32 4.46
CA ARG A 56 -31.50 17.88 4.59
C ARG A 56 -31.19 17.47 6.03
N THR A 57 -31.95 16.50 6.53
CA THR A 57 -31.76 15.86 7.83
C THR A 57 -31.85 14.35 7.68
N ASP A 58 -31.34 13.60 8.65
CA ASP A 58 -31.61 12.16 8.75
C ASP A 58 -33.09 11.91 9.10
N PRO A 59 -33.62 10.68 8.94
CA PRO A 59 -35.01 10.36 9.30
C PRO A 59 -35.39 10.65 10.76
N ASP A 60 -34.42 10.73 11.66
CA ASP A 60 -34.58 11.09 13.07
C ASP A 60 -34.49 12.62 13.33
N GLY A 61 -34.34 13.41 12.26
CA GLY A 61 -34.18 14.86 12.31
C GLY A 61 -32.76 15.35 12.55
N ASN A 62 -31.73 14.48 12.54
CA ASN A 62 -30.35 14.91 12.78
C ASN A 62 -29.85 15.83 11.63
N PRO A 63 -29.53 17.11 11.90
CA PRO A 63 -29.09 18.07 10.88
C PRO A 63 -27.70 17.78 10.31
N ARG A 64 -26.98 16.82 10.91
CA ARG A 64 -25.64 16.42 10.49
C ARG A 64 -25.65 15.31 9.45
N CYS A 65 -26.81 14.69 9.18
CA CYS A 65 -26.94 13.60 8.21
C CYS A 65 -25.93 12.48 8.46
N GLU A 66 -25.73 12.03 9.71
CA GLU A 66 -24.69 11.04 10.08
C GLU A 66 -24.92 9.66 9.47
N THR A 67 -26.16 9.33 9.09
CA THR A 67 -26.44 8.09 8.35
C THR A 67 -25.89 8.10 6.92
N PHE A 68 -25.78 9.30 6.33
CA PHE A 68 -25.30 9.50 4.97
C PHE A 68 -23.84 9.99 4.94
N MET A 69 -23.43 10.78 5.92
CA MET A 69 -22.11 11.38 6.06
C MET A 69 -21.46 10.95 7.37
N VAL A 70 -20.72 9.84 7.30
CA VAL A 70 -19.94 9.37 8.45
C VAL A 70 -18.78 10.33 8.67
N ARG A 71 -18.82 11.08 9.78
CA ARG A 71 -17.69 11.90 10.21
C ARG A 71 -16.54 11.01 10.65
N GLY A 72 -15.31 11.42 10.34
CA GLY A 72 -14.12 10.75 10.84
C GLY A 72 -14.17 10.63 12.36
N GLN A 73 -14.24 9.40 12.85
CA GLN A 73 -14.14 9.09 14.28
C GLN A 73 -12.71 8.70 14.63
N PRO A 74 -12.27 8.89 15.90
CA PRO A 74 -11.04 8.28 16.37
C PRO A 74 -11.08 6.78 16.05
N ILE A 75 -10.09 6.30 15.28
CA ILE A 75 -10.00 4.88 14.95
C ILE A 75 -9.82 4.12 16.28
N PRO A 76 -10.67 3.14 16.61
CA PRO A 76 -10.52 2.39 17.86
C PRO A 76 -9.12 1.76 17.94
N LYS A 77 -8.46 1.85 19.10
CA LYS A 77 -7.08 1.35 19.29
C LYS A 77 -6.87 -0.10 18.89
N ARG A 78 -7.92 -0.94 18.94
CA ARG A 78 -7.89 -2.34 18.46
C ARG A 78 -7.57 -2.49 16.97
N TYR A 79 -7.84 -1.45 16.17
CA TYR A 79 -7.51 -1.38 14.74
C TYR A 79 -6.17 -0.70 14.48
N TYR A 80 -5.52 -0.16 15.52
CA TYR A 80 -4.17 0.36 15.33
C TYR A 80 -3.29 -0.83 14.99
N MET A 81 -2.43 -0.64 13.98
CA MET A 81 -1.33 -1.55 13.77
C MET A 81 -0.54 -1.59 15.08
N GLN A 82 -0.62 -2.71 15.79
CA GLN A 82 0.22 -2.93 16.96
C GLN A 82 1.65 -2.81 16.44
N LYS A 83 2.49 -1.96 17.05
CA LYS A 83 3.94 -1.89 16.75
C LYS A 83 4.52 -3.28 17.01
N GLY A 84 4.45 -4.12 15.99
CA GLY A 84 4.66 -5.54 16.09
C GLY A 84 6.15 -5.74 16.16
N ARG A 85 6.61 -6.23 17.31
CA ARG A 85 7.94 -6.83 17.48
C ARG A 85 8.32 -7.54 16.19
N LYS A 86 9.45 -7.16 15.59
CA LYS A 86 10.10 -7.85 14.48
C LYS A 86 9.91 -9.36 14.58
N LYS A 87 8.91 -9.87 13.87
CA LYS A 87 8.40 -11.24 14.06
C LYS A 87 9.27 -12.22 13.32
N LEU A 88 9.91 -11.77 12.25
CA LEU A 88 10.77 -12.61 11.43
C LEU A 88 12.09 -12.89 12.15
N ALA A 89 12.69 -11.89 12.80
CA ALA A 89 13.90 -12.01 13.60
C ALA A 89 13.86 -13.10 14.69
N LEU A 90 12.66 -13.48 15.14
CA LEU A 90 12.44 -14.46 16.20
C LEU A 90 12.24 -15.90 15.66
N LYS A 91 12.13 -16.09 14.35
CA LYS A 91 11.95 -17.41 13.75
C LYS A 91 13.31 -18.08 13.49
N SER A 92 13.33 -19.41 13.53
CA SER A 92 14.55 -20.21 13.35
C SER A 92 14.94 -20.45 11.89
N ASP A 93 14.01 -20.27 10.94
CA ASP A 93 14.16 -20.50 9.50
C ASP A 93 14.60 -19.23 8.73
N VAL A 94 15.24 -18.29 9.41
CA VAL A 94 15.53 -16.95 8.88
C VAL A 94 17.02 -16.73 8.77
N GLU A 95 17.44 -16.30 7.58
CA GLU A 95 18.80 -15.85 7.32
C GLU A 95 18.95 -14.36 7.64
N LYS A 96 20.17 -13.96 8.00
CA LYS A 96 20.48 -12.55 8.26
C LYS A 96 21.78 -12.12 7.60
N PHE A 97 21.81 -10.88 7.15
CA PHE A 97 23.03 -10.24 6.66
C PHE A 97 23.03 -8.74 6.96
N THR A 98 24.22 -8.14 6.90
CA THR A 98 24.41 -6.70 7.05
C THR A 98 24.75 -6.09 5.69
N MET A 99 23.91 -5.18 5.23
CA MET A 99 24.14 -4.34 4.07
C MET A 99 25.01 -3.16 4.45
N MET A 100 26.14 -3.01 3.77
CA MET A 100 27.00 -1.85 3.95
C MET A 100 26.45 -0.66 3.14
N PRO A 101 26.80 0.59 3.49
CA PRO A 101 26.62 1.73 2.59
C PRO A 101 27.20 1.44 1.21
N PHE A 102 26.61 2.00 0.15
CA PHE A 102 27.09 1.82 -1.23
C PHE A 102 27.10 0.37 -1.75
N SER A 103 26.44 -0.56 -1.07
CA SER A 103 26.47 -2.00 -1.40
C SER A 103 25.14 -2.54 -1.91
N LYS A 104 25.22 -3.64 -2.68
CA LYS A 104 24.10 -4.47 -3.12
C LYS A 104 24.33 -5.92 -2.72
N LYS A 105 23.26 -6.64 -2.42
CA LYS A 105 23.27 -8.08 -2.16
C LYS A 105 22.27 -8.75 -3.08
N GLU A 106 22.76 -9.71 -3.85
CA GLU A 106 21.97 -10.50 -4.78
C GLU A 106 21.84 -11.93 -4.26
N ILE A 107 20.61 -12.46 -4.30
CA ILE A 107 20.30 -13.82 -3.88
C ILE A 107 19.57 -14.48 -5.05
N THR A 108 20.22 -15.47 -5.66
CA THR A 108 19.78 -16.09 -6.92
C THR A 108 19.19 -17.46 -6.69
N PHE A 109 18.03 -17.71 -7.29
CA PHE A 109 17.30 -18.97 -7.25
C PHE A 109 17.18 -19.55 -8.67
N THR A 110 17.69 -20.76 -8.87
CA THR A 110 17.54 -21.47 -10.15
C THR A 110 16.24 -22.26 -10.15
N VAL A 111 15.28 -21.82 -10.98
CA VAL A 111 14.00 -22.47 -11.19
C VAL A 111 14.14 -23.50 -12.32
N LYS A 112 13.81 -24.76 -12.01
CA LYS A 112 13.90 -25.90 -12.95
C LYS A 112 12.55 -26.36 -13.50
N GLU A 113 11.45 -25.95 -12.87
CA GLU A 113 10.08 -26.29 -13.25
C GLU A 113 9.31 -24.98 -13.48
N GLU A 114 8.72 -24.81 -14.66
CA GLU A 114 7.87 -23.66 -14.98
C GLU A 114 6.67 -23.59 -14.05
N ASN A 115 6.15 -22.37 -13.84
CA ASN A 115 5.03 -22.09 -12.96
C ASN A 115 5.30 -22.41 -11.47
N SER A 116 6.56 -22.55 -11.07
CA SER A 116 6.97 -22.52 -9.66
C SER A 116 6.69 -21.14 -9.05
N TYR A 117 6.81 -21.03 -7.73
CA TYR A 117 6.58 -19.79 -6.99
C TYR A 117 7.83 -19.40 -6.22
N LEU A 118 8.34 -18.19 -6.45
CA LEU A 118 9.32 -17.55 -5.60
C LEU A 118 8.58 -16.77 -4.52
N GLU A 119 8.75 -17.20 -3.27
CA GLU A 119 8.17 -16.55 -2.10
C GLU A 119 9.28 -15.92 -1.27
N TRP A 120 9.02 -14.75 -0.71
CA TRP A 120 9.93 -14.07 0.20
C TRP A 120 9.19 -13.40 1.34
N GLU A 121 9.88 -13.33 2.47
CA GLU A 121 9.55 -12.46 3.58
C GLU A 121 10.84 -11.83 4.09
N PHE A 122 10.87 -10.51 4.28
CA PHE A 122 12.03 -9.84 4.87
C PHE A 122 11.62 -8.69 5.79
N GLU A 123 12.50 -8.34 6.72
CA GLU A 123 12.43 -7.13 7.51
C GLU A 123 13.84 -6.54 7.73
N THR A 124 13.92 -5.23 7.73
CA THR A 124 15.12 -4.46 8.09
C THR A 124 15.06 -4.08 9.58
N LYS A 125 16.20 -4.14 10.27
CA LYS A 125 16.30 -3.72 11.67
C LYS A 125 16.01 -2.23 11.85
N SER A 126 16.34 -1.42 10.85
CA SER A 126 16.13 0.02 10.89
C SER A 126 16.12 0.57 9.48
N SER A 127 15.21 1.50 9.23
CA SER A 127 15.11 2.26 7.98
C SER A 127 14.72 1.40 6.77
N ASP A 128 14.48 2.06 5.65
CA ASP A 128 14.06 1.47 4.39
C ASP A 128 15.18 0.66 3.71
N ILE A 129 14.87 -0.06 2.64
CA ILE A 129 15.86 -0.67 1.74
C ILE A 129 15.29 -0.69 0.32
N ASP A 130 16.14 -0.54 -0.70
CA ASP A 130 15.71 -0.77 -2.08
C ASP A 130 15.61 -2.28 -2.34
N PHE A 131 14.50 -2.71 -2.90
CA PHE A 131 14.20 -4.09 -3.22
C PHE A 131 13.74 -4.23 -4.68
N SER A 132 14.27 -5.22 -5.38
CA SER A 132 13.80 -5.60 -6.72
C SER A 132 13.92 -7.11 -6.95
N VAL A 133 13.25 -7.60 -7.99
CA VAL A 133 13.37 -8.99 -8.46
C VAL A 133 13.68 -8.99 -9.94
N LEU A 134 14.75 -9.69 -10.30
CA LEU A 134 15.27 -9.79 -11.66
C LEU A 134 15.14 -11.23 -12.19
N PHE A 135 15.07 -11.38 -13.50
CA PHE A 135 15.09 -12.68 -14.19
C PHE A 135 16.17 -12.72 -15.26
N CYS A 136 16.92 -13.81 -15.28
CA CYS A 136 17.88 -14.13 -16.33
C CYS A 136 17.65 -15.56 -16.85
N GLY A 137 17.56 -15.73 -18.17
CA GLY A 137 17.34 -17.02 -18.81
C GLY A 137 18.53 -18.00 -18.63
N VAL A 138 18.31 -19.27 -18.95
CA VAL A 138 19.29 -20.36 -18.73
C VAL A 138 20.55 -20.22 -19.61
N SER A 139 20.46 -19.57 -20.77
CA SER A 139 21.47 -19.66 -21.83
C SER A 139 22.24 -18.36 -22.14
N SER A 140 22.34 -17.40 -21.21
CA SER A 140 22.97 -16.12 -21.54
C SER A 140 23.63 -15.46 -20.34
N LYS A 141 24.95 -15.60 -20.24
CA LYS A 141 25.77 -14.76 -19.36
C LYS A 141 25.85 -13.29 -19.85
N ASP A 142 25.41 -13.01 -21.08
CA ASP A 142 25.54 -11.71 -21.76
C ASP A 142 24.21 -10.98 -22.05
N VAL A 143 23.08 -11.47 -21.54
CA VAL A 143 21.78 -10.79 -21.69
C VAL A 143 21.48 -10.01 -20.42
N GLU A 144 21.09 -8.74 -20.58
CA GLU A 144 20.68 -7.91 -19.45
C GLU A 144 19.51 -8.56 -18.70
N PRO A 145 19.58 -8.66 -17.36
CA PRO A 145 18.51 -9.24 -16.57
C PRO A 145 17.23 -8.41 -16.71
N VAL A 146 16.09 -9.09 -16.86
CA VAL A 146 14.77 -8.47 -16.98
C VAL A 146 14.25 -8.16 -15.58
N GLU A 147 13.85 -6.92 -15.31
CA GLU A 147 13.18 -6.56 -14.06
C GLU A 147 11.75 -7.13 -14.04
N LEU A 148 11.47 -8.05 -13.13
CA LEU A 148 10.12 -8.56 -12.89
C LEU A 148 9.39 -7.76 -11.82
N ILE A 149 10.13 -7.32 -10.80
CA ILE A 149 9.67 -6.34 -9.82
C ILE A 149 10.64 -5.16 -9.88
N PRO A 150 10.20 -3.99 -10.35
CA PRO A 150 11.02 -2.80 -10.41
C PRO A 150 11.57 -2.42 -9.03
N LYS A 151 12.72 -1.74 -9.03
CA LYS A 151 13.31 -1.24 -7.78
C LYS A 151 12.35 -0.31 -7.05
N GLN A 152 12.07 -0.65 -5.80
CA GLN A 152 11.22 0.13 -4.91
C GLN A 152 11.83 0.24 -3.52
N ARG A 153 11.66 1.41 -2.90
CA ARG A 153 12.10 1.70 -1.53
C ARG A 153 11.06 1.16 -0.55
N ILE A 154 11.43 0.18 0.26
CA ILE A 154 10.51 -0.50 1.20
C ILE A 154 10.93 -0.22 2.64
N ASP A 155 10.01 0.29 3.45
CA ASP A 155 10.16 0.43 4.90
C ASP A 155 9.38 -0.67 5.63
N THR A 156 10.09 -1.53 6.35
CA THR A 156 9.51 -2.63 7.13
C THR A 156 9.43 -2.31 8.63
N SER A 157 9.43 -1.04 9.01
CA SER A 157 9.38 -0.61 10.42
C SER A 157 8.11 -1.04 11.15
N TYR A 158 7.03 -1.29 10.42
CA TYR A 158 5.72 -1.67 10.96
C TYR A 158 5.36 -3.14 10.73
N GLU A 159 5.70 -3.68 9.57
CA GLU A 159 5.43 -5.06 9.17
C GLU A 159 6.53 -5.59 8.25
N SER A 160 6.78 -6.91 8.30
CA SER A 160 7.67 -7.57 7.34
C SER A 160 7.09 -7.49 5.92
N GLN A 161 7.95 -7.21 4.95
CA GLN A 161 7.57 -7.25 3.55
C GLN A 161 7.43 -8.71 3.13
N LYS A 162 6.26 -9.09 2.62
CA LYS A 162 5.99 -10.42 2.03
C LYS A 162 5.69 -10.29 0.55
N GLY A 163 6.02 -11.33 -0.21
CA GLY A 163 5.63 -11.42 -1.61
C GLY A 163 5.73 -12.82 -2.15
N CYS A 164 5.05 -13.02 -3.27
CA CYS A 164 5.02 -14.25 -4.04
C CYS A 164 5.02 -13.87 -5.52
N LEU A 165 5.90 -14.50 -6.30
CA LEU A 165 6.04 -14.30 -7.73
C LEU A 165 5.93 -15.64 -8.43
N LYS A 166 5.02 -15.74 -9.39
CA LYS A 166 4.92 -16.92 -10.24
C LYS A 166 6.07 -16.91 -11.27
N CYS A 167 6.93 -17.90 -11.18
CA CYS A 167 8.06 -18.12 -12.09
C CYS A 167 7.55 -18.77 -13.37
N GLU A 168 7.08 -17.98 -14.33
CA GLU A 168 6.52 -18.47 -15.60
C GLU A 168 7.52 -19.25 -16.47
N LYS A 169 8.83 -19.00 -16.31
CA LYS A 169 9.89 -19.56 -17.15
C LYS A 169 10.97 -20.23 -16.31
N VAL A 170 11.62 -21.26 -16.88
CA VAL A 170 12.85 -21.83 -16.33
C VAL A 170 13.98 -20.82 -16.46
N GLY A 171 14.77 -20.64 -15.39
CA GLY A 171 15.87 -19.68 -15.37
C GLY A 171 16.28 -19.28 -13.96
N ASN A 172 17.06 -18.22 -13.87
CA ASN A 172 17.56 -17.66 -12.62
C ASN A 172 16.73 -16.44 -12.22
N TYR A 173 16.13 -16.50 -11.03
CA TYR A 173 15.40 -15.40 -10.42
C TYR A 173 16.25 -14.83 -9.29
N THR A 174 16.53 -13.53 -9.32
CA THR A 174 17.44 -12.88 -8.37
C THR A 174 16.68 -11.84 -7.56
N ILE A 175 16.65 -12.02 -6.24
CA ILE A 175 16.24 -10.98 -5.30
C ILE A 175 17.43 -10.05 -5.07
N VAL A 176 17.21 -8.74 -5.21
CA VAL A 176 18.24 -7.72 -5.01
C VAL A 176 17.84 -6.83 -3.84
N PHE A 177 18.69 -6.81 -2.83
CA PHE A 177 18.67 -5.83 -1.76
C PHE A 177 19.74 -4.78 -2.04
N ASP A 178 19.34 -3.51 -2.07
CA ASP A 178 20.20 -2.41 -2.50
C ASP A 178 20.24 -1.31 -1.41
N ASN A 179 21.43 -1.01 -0.92
CA ASN A 179 21.70 0.07 0.03
C ASN A 179 22.66 1.11 -0.58
N SER A 180 22.72 1.19 -1.91
CA SER A 180 23.68 2.05 -2.60
C SER A 180 23.39 3.54 -2.43
N TYR A 181 22.16 3.90 -2.05
CA TYR A 181 21.74 5.28 -1.81
C TYR A 181 22.20 5.82 -0.45
N THR A 182 22.54 4.96 0.50
CA THR A 182 22.93 5.39 1.84
C THR A 182 24.43 5.63 1.90
N TRP A 183 24.83 6.76 2.48
CA TRP A 183 26.24 7.14 2.58
C TRP A 183 26.95 6.61 3.83
N ILE A 184 26.22 6.46 4.95
CA ILE A 184 26.83 6.20 6.27
C ILE A 184 26.24 4.96 6.96
N HIS A 185 24.93 4.73 6.83
CA HIS A 185 24.25 3.71 7.62
C HIS A 185 24.24 2.33 6.94
N SER A 186 24.75 1.33 7.65
CA SER A 186 24.51 -0.06 7.33
C SER A 186 23.10 -0.47 7.75
N LYS A 187 22.59 -1.55 7.14
CA LYS A 187 21.25 -2.08 7.42
C LYS A 187 21.33 -3.57 7.69
N GLU A 188 20.84 -4.01 8.83
CA GLU A 188 20.70 -5.44 9.14
C GLU A 188 19.37 -5.93 8.54
N VAL A 189 19.43 -6.91 7.64
CA VAL A 189 18.28 -7.49 6.96
C VAL A 189 18.10 -8.93 7.44
N HIS A 190 16.90 -9.26 7.88
CA HIS A 190 16.45 -10.61 8.17
C HIS A 190 15.53 -11.04 7.05
N TYR A 191 15.76 -12.20 6.44
CA TYR A 191 14.97 -12.65 5.31
C TYR A 191 14.83 -14.18 5.28
N ARG A 192 13.79 -14.63 4.60
CA ARG A 192 13.65 -16.00 4.12
C ARG A 192 13.04 -15.96 2.74
N ALA A 193 13.53 -16.81 1.85
CA ALA A 193 13.00 -16.93 0.51
C ALA A 193 13.17 -18.36 0.01
N ALA A 194 12.20 -18.85 -0.76
CA ALA A 194 12.18 -20.21 -1.25
C ALA A 194 11.48 -20.31 -2.60
N ILE A 195 11.82 -21.36 -3.35
CA ILE A 195 11.10 -21.78 -4.55
C ILE A 195 10.18 -22.94 -4.18
N ASN A 196 8.89 -22.76 -4.40
CA ASN A 196 7.89 -23.81 -4.24
C ASN A 196 7.47 -24.34 -5.62
N SER A 197 7.47 -25.66 -5.78
CA SER A 197 6.94 -26.31 -6.99
C SER A 197 5.44 -25.99 -7.14
N PRO A 198 4.92 -25.87 -8.38
CA PRO A 198 3.50 -25.63 -8.65
C PRO A 198 2.55 -26.62 -7.96
N ARG A 199 3.04 -27.82 -7.58
CA ARG A 199 2.24 -28.87 -6.94
C ARG A 199 2.11 -28.71 -5.42
N ASN A 200 2.93 -27.87 -4.81
CA ASN A 200 3.01 -27.67 -3.36
C ASN A 200 2.76 -26.20 -2.96
N SER A 201 1.71 -25.55 -3.49
CA SER A 201 1.32 -24.24 -2.95
C SER A 201 0.66 -24.43 -1.58
N LYS A 202 1.44 -24.31 -0.51
CA LYS A 202 0.92 -24.19 0.85
C LYS A 202 1.55 -22.97 1.52
N LEU A 203 0.90 -21.83 1.36
CA LEU A 203 0.76 -20.82 2.40
C LEU A 203 -0.72 -20.64 2.71
#